data_AF-A0A1M4UHC7-F1
#
_entry.id   AF-A0A1M4UHC7-F1
#
_cell.length_a   1.000
_cell.length_b   1.000
_cell.length_c   1.000
_cell.angle_alpha   90.00
_cell.angle_beta   90.00
_cell.angle_gamma   90.00
#
_symmetry.space_group_name_H-M   'P 1'
#
loop_
_entity.id
_entity.type
_entity.pdbx_description
1 polymer ?
#
loop_
_entity_poly.entity_id
_entity_poly.type
_entity_poly.pdbx_seq_one_letter_code
_entity_poly.pdbx_strand_id
1 'polypeptide(L)'
;MENVFFIKELFDDLSSYDILTLENLFNTIKDERCTTVNLNRFTFEKKGGDILISDDVSYDDIGVFNMNIDEFLKLLSSIMRKE
;
A
#
# COMPACT_ATOMS: atom_id res chain seq x y z
N MET A 1 10.91 16.34 3.65
CA MET A 1 11.94 15.32 3.36
C MET A 1 11.50 13.94 3.84
N GLU A 2 10.50 13.84 4.73
CA GLU A 2 10.00 12.57 5.30
C GLU A 2 9.18 11.68 4.33
N ASN A 3 8.43 12.27 3.39
CA ASN A 3 7.55 11.48 2.52
C ASN A 3 8.32 10.56 1.52
N VAL A 4 9.51 10.97 1.06
CA VAL A 4 10.31 10.17 0.11
C VAL A 4 10.91 8.92 0.77
N PHE A 5 11.32 9.02 2.05
CA PHE A 5 11.82 7.86 2.80
C PHE A 5 10.71 6.85 3.05
N PHE A 6 9.54 7.33 3.45
CA PHE A 6 8.37 6.48 3.68
C PHE A 6 7.94 5.74 2.40
N ILE A 7 7.83 6.45 1.27
CA ILE A 7 7.45 5.83 0.00
C ILE A 7 8.45 4.75 -0.41
N LYS A 8 9.76 5.01 -0.26
CA LYS A 8 10.78 4.03 -0.58
C LYS A 8 10.66 2.79 0.30
N GLU A 9 10.51 2.99 1.60
CA GLU A 9 10.36 1.91 2.57
C GLU A 9 9.11 1.06 2.30
N LEU A 10 7.97 1.69 1.99
CA LEU A 10 6.75 1.01 1.58
C LEU A 10 7.00 0.08 0.38
N PHE A 11 7.64 0.57 -0.68
CA PHE A 11 7.85 -0.25 -1.88
C PHE A 11 8.96 -1.29 -1.73
N ASP A 12 9.97 -1.02 -0.91
CA ASP A 12 10.99 -2.00 -0.54
C ASP A 12 10.35 -3.16 0.27
N ASP A 13 9.48 -2.85 1.23
CA ASP A 13 8.75 -3.85 2.02
C ASP A 13 7.77 -4.64 1.14
N LEU A 14 6.99 -3.95 0.31
CA LEU A 14 6.09 -4.60 -0.67
C LEU A 14 6.84 -5.55 -1.61
N SER A 15 8.06 -5.22 -2.02
CA SER A 15 8.87 -6.08 -2.89
C SER A 15 9.41 -7.33 -2.19
N SER A 16 9.29 -7.42 -0.86
CA SER A 16 9.75 -8.57 -0.07
C SER A 16 8.66 -9.61 0.21
N TYR A 17 7.38 -9.27 0.02
CA TYR A 17 6.27 -10.21 0.19
C TYR A 17 6.20 -11.20 -0.96
N ASP A 18 5.66 -12.39 -0.66
CA ASP A 18 5.35 -13.39 -1.68
C ASP A 18 4.20 -12.93 -2.59
N ILE A 19 4.13 -13.50 -3.79
CA ILE A 19 3.13 -13.14 -4.80
C ILE A 19 1.70 -13.29 -4.30
N LEU A 20 1.38 -14.36 -3.54
CA LEU A 20 0.01 -14.57 -3.07
C LEU A 20 -0.43 -13.45 -2.12
N THR A 21 0.48 -12.99 -1.27
CA THR A 21 0.24 -11.83 -0.39
C THR A 21 -0.03 -10.56 -1.20
N LEU A 22 0.76 -10.30 -2.25
CA LEU A 22 0.58 -9.13 -3.11
C LEU A 22 -0.70 -9.20 -3.95
N GLU A 23 -1.05 -10.38 -4.46
CA GLU A 23 -2.30 -10.62 -5.19
C GLU A 23 -3.52 -10.41 -4.28
N ASN A 24 -3.45 -10.89 -3.04
CA ASN A 24 -4.51 -10.67 -2.05
C ASN A 24 -4.68 -9.17 -1.74
N LEU A 25 -3.59 -8.43 -1.55
CA LEU A 25 -3.63 -6.98 -1.38
C LEU A 25 -4.27 -6.29 -2.60
N PHE A 26 -3.81 -6.64 -3.80
CA PHE A 26 -4.33 -6.09 -5.07
C PHE A 26 -5.84 -6.30 -5.21
N ASN A 27 -6.30 -7.54 -5.01
CA ASN A 27 -7.71 -7.90 -5.16
C ASN A 27 -8.57 -7.23 -4.08
N THR A 28 -8.06 -7.11 -2.86
CA THR A 28 -8.75 -6.46 -1.74
C THR A 28 -8.93 -4.96 -2.00
N ILE A 29 -7.90 -4.27 -2.50
CA ILE A 29 -7.98 -2.86 -2.86
C ILE A 29 -8.93 -2.64 -4.04
N LYS A 30 -8.98 -3.58 -4.98
CA LYS A 30 -9.92 -3.53 -6.11
C LYS A 30 -11.38 -3.76 -5.69
N ASP A 31 -11.64 -4.50 -4.62
CA ASP A 31 -12.99 -4.72 -4.10
C ASP A 31 -13.57 -3.40 -3.54
N GLU A 32 -14.66 -2.91 -4.14
CA GLU A 32 -15.35 -1.68 -3.73
C GLU A 32 -15.95 -1.77 -2.33
N ARG A 33 -16.19 -2.99 -1.82
CA ARG A 33 -16.77 -3.22 -0.49
C ARG A 33 -15.75 -3.10 0.63
N CYS A 34 -14.46 -3.27 0.31
CA CYS A 34 -13.39 -3.12 1.28
C CYS A 34 -13.02 -1.63 1.39
N THR A 35 -13.04 -1.09 2.61
CA THR A 35 -12.64 0.30 2.88
C THR A 35 -11.24 0.39 3.47
N THR A 36 -10.78 -0.67 4.14
CA THR A 36 -9.52 -0.70 4.87
C THR A 36 -8.93 -2.11 4.81
N VAL A 37 -7.63 -2.20 4.52
CA VAL A 37 -6.87 -3.45 4.60
C VAL A 37 -5.56 -3.20 5.35
N ASN A 38 -5.21 -4.12 6.23
CA ASN A 38 -3.96 -4.07 6.97
C ASN A 38 -3.05 -5.16 6.44
N LEU A 39 -1.83 -4.79 6.06
CA LEU A 39 -0.77 -5.71 5.69
C LEU A 39 0.43 -5.45 6.60
N ASN A 40 0.53 -6.27 7.64
CA ASN A 40 1.62 -6.22 8.61
C ASN A 40 1.78 -4.80 9.20
N ARG A 41 2.82 -4.08 8.77
CA ARG A 41 3.14 -2.72 9.22
C ARG A 41 2.28 -1.63 8.57
N PHE A 42 1.66 -1.89 7.42
CA PHE A 42 0.96 -0.85 6.66
C PHE A 42 -0.56 -1.05 6.68
N THR A 43 -1.27 0.05 6.91
CA THR A 43 -2.71 0.17 6.78
C THR A 43 -3.01 0.94 5.49
N PHE A 44 -3.90 0.39 4.67
CA PHE A 44 -4.33 0.97 3.41
C PHE A 44 -5.83 1.28 3.49
N GLU A 45 -6.18 2.56 3.45
CA GLU A 45 -7.56 3.04 3.54
C GLU A 45 -7.99 3.68 2.22
N LYS A 46 -9.11 3.21 1.67
CA LYS A 46 -9.68 3.76 0.43
C LYS A 46 -10.50 5.01 0.74
N LYS A 47 -10.15 6.12 0.10
CA LYS A 47 -10.84 7.41 0.21
C LYS A 47 -11.29 7.87 -1.17
N GLY A 48 -12.44 7.37 -1.61
CA GLY A 48 -12.94 7.64 -2.95
C GLY A 48 -12.04 7.03 -4.02
N GLY A 49 -11.46 7.87 -4.90
CA GLY A 49 -10.54 7.44 -5.96
C GLY A 49 -9.09 7.27 -5.53
N ASP A 50 -8.77 7.57 -4.26
CA ASP A 50 -7.42 7.52 -3.72
C ASP A 50 -7.28 6.45 -2.63
N ILE A 51 -6.03 6.08 -2.37
CA ILE A 51 -5.62 5.20 -1.28
C ILE A 51 -4.66 5.94 -0.35
N LEU A 52 -5.03 5.96 0.92
CA LEU A 52 -4.20 6.45 2.00
C LEU A 52 -3.43 5.28 2.60
N ILE A 53 -2.12 5.41 2.71
CA ILE A 53 -1.22 4.39 3.25
C ILE A 53 -0.53 4.98 4.47
N SER A 54 -0.71 4.33 5.60
CA SER A 54 -0.13 4.71 6.88
C SER A 54 0.58 3.53 7.51
N ASP A 55 1.66 3.79 8.23
CA ASP A 55 2.28 2.79 9.10
C ASP A 55 1.43 2.61 10.39
N ASP A 56 1.10 1.36 10.75
CA ASP A 56 0.18 0.97 11.83
C ASP A 56 0.87 0.98 13.21
N VAL A 57 2.17 1.33 13.27
CA VAL A 57 2.87 1.52 14.53
C VAL A 57 2.33 2.78 15.21
N SER A 58 1.49 2.54 16.21
CA SER A 58 0.84 3.56 17.02
C SER A 58 1.85 4.56 17.59
N TYR A 59 1.54 5.85 17.47
CA TYR A 59 2.17 7.02 18.11
C TYR A 59 3.11 7.89 17.24
N ASP A 60 2.50 9.00 16.84
CA ASP A 60 3.01 10.39 16.85
C ASP A 60 3.78 10.98 15.67
N ASP A 61 4.38 10.22 14.74
CA ASP A 61 4.95 10.81 13.50
C ASP A 61 4.97 9.80 12.35
N ILE A 62 3.77 9.34 11.98
CA ILE A 62 3.58 8.24 11.03
C ILE A 62 3.65 8.78 9.60
N GLY A 63 4.49 8.17 8.76
CA GLY A 63 4.52 8.44 7.32
C GLY A 63 3.14 8.16 6.73
N VAL A 64 2.50 9.22 6.23
CA VAL A 64 1.22 9.11 5.52
C VAL A 64 1.45 9.46 4.05
N PHE A 65 1.05 8.54 3.19
CA PHE A 65 1.14 8.70 1.75
C PHE A 65 -0.25 8.54 1.14
N ASN A 66 -0.63 9.48 0.28
CA ASN A 66 -1.88 9.41 -0.47
C ASN A 66 -1.56 9.34 -1.96
N MET A 67 -2.19 8.43 -2.67
CA MET A 67 -2.06 8.35 -4.12
C MET A 67 -3.32 7.79 -4.77
N ASN A 68 -3.43 7.95 -6.09
CA ASN A 68 -4.54 7.41 -6.84
C ASN A 68 -4.54 5.87 -6.82
N ILE A 69 -5.72 5.25 -6.67
CA ILE A 69 -5.87 3.79 -6.61
C ILE A 69 -5.32 3.12 -7.87
N ASP A 70 -5.63 3.64 -9.06
CA ASP A 70 -5.18 3.01 -10.32
C ASP A 70 -3.66 3.10 -10.46
N GLU A 71 -3.05 4.18 -9.99
CA GLU A 71 -1.59 4.33 -9.96
C GLU A 71 -0.96 3.36 -8.97
N PHE A 72 -1.53 3.22 -7.77
CA PHE A 72 -1.04 2.26 -6.78
C PHE A 72 -1.12 0.82 -7.32
N LEU A 73 -2.26 0.43 -7.89
CA LEU A 73 -2.46 -0.90 -8.47
C LEU A 73 -1.50 -1.16 -9.65
N LYS A 74 -1.15 -0.15 -10.45
CA LYS A 74 -0.12 -0.26 -11.50
C LYS A 74 1.26 -0.51 -10.90
N LEU A 75 1.64 0.21 -9.86
CA LEU A 75 2.94 0.01 -9.18
C LEU A 75 3.01 -1.37 -8.52
N LEU A 76 1.96 -1.79 -7.83
CA LEU A 76 1.85 -3.12 -7.24
C LEU A 76 1.95 -4.21 -8.32
N SER A 77 1.27 -4.02 -9.46
CA SER A 77 1.39 -4.92 -10.62
C SER A 77 2.80 -4.98 -11.20
N SER A 78 3.56 -3.88 -11.13
CA SER A 78 4.96 -3.86 -11.57
C SER A 78 5.86 -4.68 -10.65
N ILE A 79 5.61 -4.63 -9.33
CA ILE A 79 6.33 -5.45 -8.35
C ILE A 79 6.04 -6.93 -8.57
N MET A 80 4.76 -7.31 -8.75
CA MET A 80 4.36 -8.70 -8.98
C MET A 80 4.94 -9.32 -10.27
N ARG A 81 5.33 -8.49 -11.25
CA ARG A 81 5.91 -8.94 -12.55
C ARG A 81 7.43 -8.97 -12.57
N LYS A 82 8.09 -8.57 -11.49
CA LYS A 82 9.55 -8.37 -11.45
C LYS A 82 10.35 -9.67 -11.21
N GLU A 83 9.72 -10.83 -11.41
CA GLU A 83 10.39 -12.14 -11.50
C GLU A 83 10.90 -12.45 -12.90
#